data_AF-A0A965PIP9-F1
#
_entry.id   AF-A0A965PIP9-F1
#
_cell.length_a   1.000
_cell.length_b   1.000
_cell.length_c   1.000
_cell.angle_alpha   90.00
_cell.angle_beta   90.00
_cell.angle_gamma   90.00
#
_symmetry.space_group_name_H-M   'P 1'
#
loop_
_entity.id
_entity.type
_entity.pdbx_description
1 polymer ?
#
loop_
_entity_poly.entity_id
_entity_poly.type
_entity_poly.pdbx_seq_one_letter_code
_entity_poly.pdbx_strand_id
1 'polypeptide(L)'
;MKTLLPFLLAASAFAQTATISDTITTPFGGTFGGTVTVSLNSPALAQPLYSGSVTLSGWTQTVTVTSGAFSLTLYANDQITPGGTSYTATFAPASGSGWKETWVVPSGATTIRAIRSTTAPTPAVKFNLSQLNQNSATLGQGIRWNGTAWEPTANVQAVVHIFAAGTEATCNSSTRGYVVMVQGGAGVADTLRVCRKDAADAYAWTALY
;
A
#
# COMPACT_ATOMS: atom_id res chain seq x y z
N MET A 1 -33.97 -29.50 31.83
CA MET A 1 -32.92 -29.31 30.82
C MET A 1 -33.36 -28.19 29.89
N LYS A 2 -32.72 -27.02 30.00
CA LYS A 2 -33.08 -25.78 29.27
C LYS A 2 -32.32 -25.78 27.94
N THR A 3 -33.03 -25.99 26.84
CA THR A 3 -32.47 -25.95 25.49
C THR A 3 -32.24 -24.49 25.07
N LEU A 4 -30.99 -24.06 25.03
CA LEU A 4 -30.57 -22.76 24.49
C LEU A 4 -30.42 -22.88 22.97
N LEU A 5 -31.24 -22.12 22.24
CA LEU A 5 -31.20 -21.97 20.79
C LEU A 5 -30.21 -20.83 20.45
N PRO A 6 -29.12 -21.06 19.70
CA PRO A 6 -28.24 -19.97 19.30
C PRO A 6 -28.86 -19.21 18.12
N PHE A 7 -29.31 -17.99 18.38
CA PHE A 7 -29.69 -17.02 17.36
C PHE A 7 -28.40 -16.54 16.68
N LEU A 8 -28.03 -17.12 15.53
CA LEU A 8 -27.00 -16.55 14.68
C LEU A 8 -27.51 -15.21 14.12
N LEU A 9 -27.06 -14.09 14.68
CA LEU A 9 -27.11 -12.82 13.97
C LEU A 9 -26.12 -12.90 12.81
N ALA A 10 -26.63 -13.14 11.60
CA ALA A 10 -25.92 -12.81 10.38
C ALA A 10 -25.85 -11.28 10.30
N ALA A 11 -24.74 -10.71 10.75
CA ALA A 11 -24.40 -9.32 10.48
C ALA A 11 -24.07 -9.21 8.98
N SER A 12 -25.09 -9.00 8.15
CA SER A 12 -24.91 -8.57 6.78
C SER A 12 -24.22 -7.21 6.83
N ALA A 13 -22.92 -7.18 6.58
CA ALA A 13 -22.20 -5.94 6.31
C ALA A 13 -22.77 -5.39 4.99
N PHE A 14 -23.81 -4.56 5.08
CA PHE A 14 -24.29 -3.81 3.93
C PHE A 14 -23.12 -2.96 3.46
N ALA A 15 -22.72 -3.17 2.22
CA ALA A 15 -21.74 -2.34 1.56
C ALA A 15 -22.24 -0.88 1.66
N GLN A 16 -21.56 -0.06 2.46
CA GLN A 16 -21.96 1.32 2.74
C GLN A 16 -21.65 2.18 1.51
N THR A 17 -22.62 2.29 0.61
CA THR A 17 -22.68 3.43 -0.31
C THR A 17 -23.18 4.65 0.46
N ALA A 18 -22.84 5.84 -0.01
CA ALA A 18 -23.21 7.10 0.60
C ALA A 18 -24.18 7.84 -0.33
N THR A 19 -25.43 8.02 0.11
CA THR A 19 -26.41 8.84 -0.60
C THR A 19 -26.23 10.29 -0.20
N ILE A 20 -25.67 11.07 -1.13
CA ILE A 20 -25.44 12.50 -0.96
C ILE A 20 -26.70 13.22 -1.42
N SER A 21 -27.34 13.96 -0.52
CA SER A 21 -28.49 14.80 -0.81
C SER A 21 -28.22 16.21 -0.29
N ASP A 22 -28.36 17.20 -1.17
CA ASP A 22 -28.06 18.59 -0.84
C ASP A 22 -28.80 19.55 -1.78
N THR A 23 -28.80 20.83 -1.42
CA THR A 23 -29.28 21.92 -2.28
C THR A 23 -28.09 22.71 -2.81
N ILE A 24 -27.82 22.58 -4.11
CA ILE A 24 -26.72 23.29 -4.77
C ILE A 24 -27.17 24.72 -5.10
N THR A 25 -26.36 25.69 -4.68
CA THR A 25 -26.47 27.09 -5.10
C THR A 25 -25.36 27.46 -6.07
N THR A 26 -25.63 28.40 -6.97
CA THR A 26 -24.57 28.91 -7.85
C THR A 26 -23.62 29.85 -7.07
N PRO A 27 -22.38 30.06 -7.53
CA PRO A 27 -21.46 31.04 -6.94
C PRO A 27 -21.97 32.50 -6.99
N PHE A 28 -22.95 32.79 -7.85
CA PHE A 28 -23.50 34.12 -8.09
C PHE A 28 -24.83 34.36 -7.35
N GLY A 29 -25.26 33.42 -6.51
CA GLY A 29 -26.56 33.43 -5.84
C GLY A 29 -27.65 32.68 -6.61
N GLY A 30 -28.68 32.22 -5.91
CA GLY A 30 -29.76 31.41 -6.47
C GLY A 30 -29.44 29.91 -6.58
N THR A 31 -30.47 29.12 -6.84
CA THR A 31 -30.36 27.65 -6.95
C THR A 31 -29.75 27.23 -8.28
N PHE A 32 -28.86 26.25 -8.24
CA PHE A 32 -28.26 25.69 -9.45
C PHE A 32 -29.29 24.94 -10.30
N GLY A 33 -29.22 25.11 -11.61
CA GLY A 33 -29.92 24.26 -12.58
C GLY A 33 -28.93 23.88 -13.68
N GLY A 34 -28.90 22.61 -14.09
CA GLY A 34 -27.93 22.10 -15.05
C GLY A 34 -27.60 20.63 -14.82
N THR A 35 -26.43 20.19 -15.25
CA THR A 35 -25.94 18.82 -15.04
C THR A 35 -24.73 18.80 -14.12
N VAL A 36 -24.64 17.73 -13.32
CA VAL A 36 -23.47 17.42 -12.50
C VAL A 36 -22.97 16.05 -12.93
N THR A 37 -21.77 15.98 -13.50
CA THR A 37 -21.11 14.72 -13.87
C THR A 37 -20.04 14.40 -12.83
N VAL A 38 -20.15 13.23 -12.21
CA VAL A 38 -19.25 12.75 -11.15
C VAL A 38 -18.51 11.53 -11.68
N SER A 39 -17.19 11.60 -11.73
CA SER A 39 -16.33 10.52 -12.20
C SER A 39 -15.36 10.08 -11.11
N LEU A 40 -15.18 8.77 -10.95
CA LEU A 40 -14.22 8.22 -9.99
C LEU A 40 -12.79 8.37 -10.55
N ASN A 41 -11.95 9.07 -9.81
CA ASN A 41 -10.50 9.07 -10.02
C ASN A 41 -9.88 7.95 -9.19
N SER A 42 -9.09 7.11 -9.85
CA SER A 42 -8.30 6.07 -9.20
C SER A 42 -6.83 6.22 -9.56
N PRO A 43 -5.91 5.65 -8.77
CA PRO A 43 -4.48 5.68 -9.07
C PRO A 43 -4.22 5.08 -10.46
N ALA A 44 -3.21 5.58 -11.18
CA ALA A 44 -2.90 5.09 -12.52
C ALA A 44 -2.68 3.57 -12.52
N LEU A 45 -3.28 2.88 -13.50
CA LEU A 45 -3.26 1.41 -13.65
C LEU A 45 -3.97 0.61 -12.54
N ALA A 46 -4.63 1.27 -11.58
CA ALA A 46 -5.46 0.57 -10.60
C ALA A 46 -6.73 0.01 -11.24
N GLN A 47 -7.17 -1.16 -10.76
CA GLN A 47 -8.52 -1.68 -10.97
C GLN A 47 -9.30 -1.45 -9.67
N PRO A 48 -10.00 -0.32 -9.52
CA PRO A 48 -10.72 -0.04 -8.28
C PRO A 48 -11.87 -1.04 -8.11
N LEU A 49 -11.81 -1.81 -7.02
CA LEU A 49 -12.83 -2.75 -6.60
C LEU A 49 -13.52 -2.22 -5.35
N TYR A 50 -14.83 -2.11 -5.38
CA TYR A 50 -15.64 -1.82 -4.22
C TYR A 50 -16.01 -3.12 -3.51
N SER A 51 -15.72 -3.16 -2.20
CA SER A 51 -15.90 -4.36 -1.35
C SER A 51 -15.29 -5.64 -1.95
N GLY A 52 -14.22 -5.50 -2.75
CA GLY A 52 -13.46 -6.61 -3.34
C GLY A 52 -14.07 -7.30 -4.56
N SER A 53 -15.30 -6.98 -4.96
CA SER A 53 -15.99 -7.68 -6.06
C SER A 53 -16.55 -6.78 -7.16
N VAL A 54 -16.88 -5.53 -6.85
CA VAL A 54 -17.53 -4.63 -7.81
C VAL A 54 -16.48 -3.76 -8.50
N THR A 55 -16.26 -3.97 -9.80
CA THR A 55 -15.33 -3.16 -10.59
C THR A 55 -15.89 -1.76 -10.85
N LEU A 56 -15.10 -0.74 -10.50
CA LEU A 56 -15.42 0.67 -10.68
C LEU A 56 -14.54 1.37 -11.74
N SER A 57 -13.84 0.60 -12.57
CA SER A 57 -13.02 1.15 -13.65
C SER A 57 -13.88 1.98 -14.61
N GLY A 58 -13.50 3.24 -14.85
CA GLY A 58 -14.25 4.16 -15.70
C GLY A 58 -15.59 4.61 -15.14
N TRP A 59 -15.85 4.39 -13.84
CA TRP A 59 -17.13 4.75 -13.24
C TRP A 59 -17.42 6.26 -13.36
N THR A 60 -18.60 6.58 -13.89
CA THR A 60 -19.11 7.94 -14.03
C THR A 60 -20.62 7.94 -13.91
N GLN A 61 -21.18 8.98 -13.31
CA GLN A 61 -22.63 9.23 -13.28
C GLN A 61 -22.92 10.70 -13.53
N THR A 62 -24.04 10.96 -14.23
CA THR A 62 -24.52 12.30 -14.50
C THR A 62 -25.91 12.48 -13.91
N VAL A 63 -26.09 13.57 -13.16
CA VAL A 63 -27.35 13.95 -12.54
C VAL A 63 -27.81 15.27 -13.13
N THR A 64 -29.07 15.34 -13.57
CA THR A 64 -29.72 16.61 -13.91
C THR A 64 -30.27 17.23 -12.63
N VAL A 65 -29.85 18.45 -12.33
CA VAL A 65 -30.28 19.20 -11.14
C VAL A 65 -31.24 20.29 -11.58
N THR A 66 -32.39 20.36 -10.93
CA THR A 66 -33.41 21.39 -11.14
C THR A 66 -33.69 22.06 -9.80
N SER A 67 -33.74 23.40 -9.79
CA SER A 67 -33.99 24.19 -8.57
C SER A 67 -33.04 23.82 -7.41
N GLY A 68 -31.79 23.46 -7.72
CA GLY A 68 -30.75 23.12 -6.75
C GLY A 68 -30.84 21.72 -6.17
N ALA A 69 -31.92 20.97 -6.38
CA ALA A 69 -32.13 19.67 -5.76
C ALA A 69 -31.17 18.60 -6.31
N PHE A 70 -30.20 18.18 -5.50
CA PHE A 70 -29.23 17.16 -5.84
C PHE A 70 -29.41 15.91 -4.97
N SER A 71 -29.36 14.74 -5.62
CA SER A 71 -29.27 13.46 -4.94
C SER A 71 -28.46 12.49 -5.78
N LEU A 72 -27.44 11.86 -5.18
CA LEU A 72 -26.59 10.87 -5.85
C LEU A 72 -26.04 9.87 -4.84
N THR A 73 -26.12 8.57 -5.17
CA THR A 73 -25.47 7.52 -4.39
C THR A 73 -24.08 7.25 -4.93
N LEU A 74 -23.07 7.45 -4.08
CA LEU A 74 -21.65 7.26 -4.39
C LEU A 74 -21.09 6.06 -3.62
N TYR A 75 -20.05 5.43 -4.17
CA TYR A 75 -19.29 4.42 -3.44
C TYR A 75 -18.35 5.11 -2.44
N ALA A 76 -18.35 4.66 -1.19
CA ALA A 76 -17.48 5.22 -0.17
C ALA A 76 -16.01 4.87 -0.46
N ASN A 77 -15.12 5.86 -0.49
CA ASN A 77 -13.71 5.72 -0.85
C ASN A 77 -12.95 4.81 0.12
N ASP A 78 -13.35 4.71 1.40
CA ASP A 78 -12.76 3.81 2.39
C ASP A 78 -13.06 2.32 2.12
N GLN A 79 -14.02 2.02 1.25
CA GLN A 79 -14.37 0.65 0.84
C GLN A 79 -13.84 0.28 -0.56
N ILE A 80 -13.12 1.20 -1.22
CA ILE A 80 -12.52 0.96 -2.54
C ILE A 80 -11.06 0.52 -2.38
N THR A 81 -10.70 -0.59 -3.03
CA THR A 81 -9.33 -1.12 -3.06
C THR A 81 -8.81 -1.16 -4.50
N PRO A 82 -7.58 -0.69 -4.79
CA PRO A 82 -6.66 -0.03 -3.86
C PRO A 82 -7.18 1.34 -3.42
N GLY A 83 -6.82 1.75 -2.20
CA GLY A 83 -7.20 3.06 -1.65
C GLY A 83 -6.49 4.23 -2.37
N GLY A 84 -6.76 5.45 -1.94
CA GLY A 84 -6.25 6.66 -2.62
C GLY A 84 -7.15 7.17 -3.73
N THR A 85 -8.43 6.80 -3.71
CA THR A 85 -9.43 7.24 -4.70
C THR A 85 -10.09 8.56 -4.29
N SER A 86 -10.54 9.32 -5.27
CA SER A 86 -11.38 10.51 -5.10
C SER A 86 -12.39 10.59 -6.25
N TYR A 87 -13.35 11.50 -6.16
CA TYR A 87 -14.25 11.83 -7.27
C TYR A 87 -13.95 13.21 -7.82
N THR A 88 -14.09 13.37 -9.13
CA THR A 88 -14.18 14.68 -9.79
C THR A 88 -15.65 14.96 -10.07
N ALA A 89 -16.22 15.97 -9.42
CA ALA A 89 -17.54 16.49 -9.76
C ALA A 89 -17.39 17.68 -10.70
N THR A 90 -17.99 17.60 -11.89
CA THR A 90 -18.02 18.67 -12.89
C THR A 90 -19.43 19.23 -12.98
N PHE A 91 -19.59 20.49 -12.62
CA PHE A 91 -20.85 21.21 -12.64
C PHE A 91 -20.95 21.98 -13.95
N ALA A 92 -21.98 21.68 -14.74
CA ALA A 92 -22.31 22.37 -15.97
C ALA A 92 -23.68 23.05 -15.80
N PRO A 93 -23.71 24.33 -15.36
CA PRO A 93 -24.96 25.05 -15.20
C PRO A 93 -25.62 25.30 -16.56
N ALA A 94 -26.95 25.42 -16.57
CA ALA A 94 -27.73 25.77 -17.76
C ALA A 94 -27.37 27.16 -18.32
N SER A 95 -26.83 28.04 -17.48
CA SER A 95 -26.30 29.34 -17.85
C SER A 95 -25.05 29.68 -17.02
N GLY A 96 -24.10 30.38 -17.64
CA GLY A 96 -22.82 30.74 -17.01
C GLY A 96 -21.74 29.66 -17.12
N SER A 97 -20.63 29.87 -16.41
CA SER A 97 -19.46 28.99 -16.46
C SER A 97 -19.59 27.81 -15.50
N GLY A 98 -19.18 26.64 -15.96
CA GLY A 98 -19.04 25.46 -15.11
C GLY A 98 -17.82 25.53 -14.18
N TRP A 99 -17.81 24.68 -13.16
CA TRP A 99 -16.68 24.51 -12.25
C TRP A 99 -16.48 23.03 -11.90
N LYS A 100 -15.35 22.73 -11.25
CA LYS A 100 -15.01 21.39 -10.80
C LYS A 100 -14.70 21.37 -9.32
N GLU A 101 -15.00 20.24 -8.70
CA GLU A 101 -14.69 19.94 -7.31
C GLU A 101 -14.07 18.56 -7.18
N THR A 102 -13.21 18.41 -6.17
CA THR A 102 -12.71 17.12 -5.73
C THR A 102 -13.51 16.68 -4.52
N TRP A 103 -14.06 15.46 -4.56
CA TRP A 103 -14.78 14.87 -3.45
C TRP A 103 -14.06 13.62 -2.93
N VAL A 104 -14.03 13.46 -1.62
CA VAL A 104 -13.64 12.24 -0.92
C VAL A 104 -14.82 11.84 -0.04
N VAL A 105 -15.41 10.70 -0.36
CA VAL A 105 -16.67 10.21 0.19
C VAL A 105 -16.37 9.17 1.28
N PRO A 106 -16.44 9.51 2.57
CA PRO A 106 -16.38 8.50 3.62
C PRO A 106 -17.72 7.75 3.73
N SER A 107 -17.67 6.53 4.26
CA SER A 107 -18.86 5.79 4.65
C SER A 107 -19.77 6.61 5.56
N GLY A 108 -21.06 6.68 5.21
CA GLY A 108 -22.07 7.42 5.98
C GLY A 108 -22.16 8.92 5.69
N ALA A 109 -21.38 9.47 4.76
CA ALA A 109 -21.57 10.85 4.31
C ALA A 109 -22.95 11.06 3.65
N THR A 110 -23.57 12.21 3.90
CA THR A 110 -24.91 12.52 3.37
C THR A 110 -25.02 13.88 2.68
N THR A 111 -24.02 14.76 2.77
CA THR A 111 -24.06 16.13 2.23
C THR A 111 -22.84 16.43 1.37
N ILE A 112 -22.95 17.38 0.44
CA ILE A 112 -21.82 17.80 -0.42
C ILE A 112 -20.72 18.42 0.45
N ARG A 113 -21.10 19.18 1.49
CA ARG A 113 -20.15 19.76 2.44
C ARG A 113 -19.25 18.71 3.08
N ALA A 114 -19.80 17.55 3.45
CA ALA A 114 -19.06 16.50 4.14
C ALA A 114 -18.02 15.79 3.25
N ILE A 115 -18.17 15.87 1.92
CA ILE A 115 -17.32 15.15 0.97
C ILE A 115 -16.35 16.05 0.21
N ARG A 116 -16.55 17.38 0.22
CA ARG A 116 -15.63 18.32 -0.45
C ARG A 116 -14.24 18.24 0.14
N SER A 117 -13.24 18.09 -0.71
CA SER A 117 -11.83 18.07 -0.32
C SER A 117 -10.99 19.03 -1.16
N THR A 118 -10.03 19.70 -0.53
CA THR A 118 -9.03 20.52 -1.21
C THR A 118 -7.81 19.71 -1.65
N THR A 119 -7.64 18.49 -1.12
CA THR A 119 -6.53 17.59 -1.45
C THR A 119 -7.08 16.22 -1.86
N ALA A 120 -6.54 15.68 -2.96
CA ALA A 120 -6.79 14.29 -3.32
C ALA A 120 -5.98 13.38 -2.38
N PRO A 121 -6.54 12.25 -1.91
CA PRO A 121 -5.79 11.29 -1.12
C PRO A 121 -4.58 10.77 -1.90
N THR A 122 -3.42 10.70 -1.26
CA THR A 122 -2.24 10.07 -1.87
C THR A 122 -2.44 8.56 -1.91
N PRO A 123 -2.36 7.92 -3.09
CA PRO A 123 -2.48 6.48 -3.18
C PRO A 123 -1.36 5.75 -2.45
N ALA A 124 -1.73 4.75 -1.65
CA ALA A 124 -0.78 3.72 -1.26
C ALA A 124 -0.53 2.83 -2.49
N VAL A 125 0.64 2.96 -3.11
CA VAL A 125 1.05 2.09 -4.20
C VAL A 125 1.20 0.67 -3.64
N LYS A 126 0.27 -0.22 -4.01
CA LYS A 126 0.35 -1.65 -3.72
C LYS A 126 0.59 -2.38 -5.03
N PHE A 127 1.61 -3.22 -5.07
CA PHE A 127 1.79 -4.20 -6.14
C PHE A 127 1.46 -5.58 -5.59
N ASN A 128 0.86 -6.43 -6.42
CA ASN A 128 0.69 -7.84 -6.09
C ASN A 128 2.08 -8.51 -6.18
N LEU A 129 2.40 -9.40 -5.23
CA LEU A 129 3.66 -10.15 -5.28
C LEU A 129 3.79 -10.96 -6.56
N SER A 130 2.69 -11.38 -7.18
CA SER A 130 2.73 -12.05 -8.49
C SER A 130 3.16 -11.15 -9.65
N GLN A 131 3.13 -9.82 -9.48
CA GLN A 131 3.64 -8.86 -10.48
C GLN A 131 5.16 -8.69 -10.38
N LEU A 132 5.78 -9.17 -9.30
CA LEU A 132 7.22 -9.17 -9.16
C LEU A 132 7.80 -10.30 -10.03
N ASN A 133 8.53 -9.93 -11.09
CA ASN A 133 9.28 -10.90 -11.85
C ASN A 133 10.49 -11.40 -11.04
N GLN A 134 10.99 -12.60 -11.37
CA GLN A 134 12.11 -13.20 -10.64
C GLN A 134 13.38 -12.33 -10.70
N ASN A 135 13.57 -11.51 -11.74
CA ASN A 135 14.74 -10.66 -11.95
C ASN A 135 16.09 -11.34 -11.63
N SER A 136 16.27 -12.58 -12.10
CA SER A 136 17.45 -13.41 -11.82
C SER A 136 17.66 -13.81 -10.35
N ALA A 137 16.69 -13.57 -9.47
CA ALA A 137 16.70 -14.04 -8.10
C ALA A 137 16.68 -15.57 -8.02
N THR A 138 17.44 -16.13 -7.11
CA THR A 138 17.50 -17.56 -6.78
C THR A 138 16.93 -17.81 -5.39
N LEU A 139 16.72 -19.09 -5.04
CA LEU A 139 16.18 -19.47 -3.74
C LEU A 139 17.00 -18.87 -2.59
N GLY A 140 16.32 -18.29 -1.60
CA GLY A 140 16.95 -17.67 -0.43
C GLY A 140 17.35 -16.20 -0.63
N GLN A 141 17.12 -15.62 -1.80
CA GLN A 141 17.36 -14.21 -2.07
C GLN A 141 16.12 -13.33 -1.81
N GLY A 142 16.36 -12.05 -1.53
CA GLY A 142 15.34 -11.01 -1.40
C GLY A 142 15.72 -9.76 -2.20
N ILE A 143 14.76 -8.85 -2.34
CA ILE A 143 14.98 -7.55 -2.98
C ILE A 143 15.75 -6.65 -2.02
N ARG A 144 16.91 -6.12 -2.45
CA ARG A 144 17.69 -5.12 -1.70
C ARG A 144 18.01 -3.93 -2.58
N TRP A 145 17.95 -2.73 -1.99
CA TRP A 145 18.50 -1.53 -2.60
C TRP A 145 20.01 -1.47 -2.33
N ASN A 146 20.83 -1.45 -3.38
CA ASN A 146 22.28 -1.39 -3.26
C ASN A 146 22.85 0.05 -3.28
N GLY A 147 21.98 1.06 -3.42
CA GLY A 147 22.35 2.47 -3.58
C GLY A 147 22.06 3.04 -4.96
N THR A 148 21.96 2.20 -6.00
CA THR A 148 21.73 2.63 -7.39
C THR A 148 20.65 1.82 -8.11
N ALA A 149 20.43 0.56 -7.73
CA ALA A 149 19.41 -0.31 -8.28
C ALA A 149 18.84 -1.27 -7.22
N TRP A 150 17.66 -1.81 -7.53
CA TRP A 150 17.12 -2.97 -6.83
C TRP A 150 17.78 -4.23 -7.40
N GLU A 151 18.42 -5.02 -6.55
CA GLU A 151 19.09 -6.27 -6.93
C GLU A 151 18.58 -7.45 -6.08
N PRO A 152 18.57 -8.67 -6.65
CA PRO A 152 18.44 -9.87 -5.84
C PRO A 152 19.72 -10.07 -5.03
N THR A 153 19.59 -10.26 -3.73
CA THR A 153 20.72 -10.53 -2.84
C THR A 153 20.36 -11.62 -1.86
N ALA A 154 21.34 -12.33 -1.32
CA ALA A 154 21.08 -13.26 -0.23
C ALA A 154 20.35 -12.52 0.89
N ASN A 155 19.22 -13.05 1.36
CA ASN A 155 18.65 -12.58 2.61
C ASN A 155 19.71 -12.87 3.67
N VAL A 156 20.46 -11.85 4.08
CA VAL A 156 21.54 -12.03 5.05
C VAL A 156 20.87 -12.33 6.39
N GLN A 157 20.55 -13.61 6.61
CA GLN A 157 19.94 -14.12 7.82
C GLN A 157 20.99 -14.57 8.84
N ALA A 158 22.23 -14.08 8.72
CA ALA A 158 23.27 -14.40 9.68
C ALA A 158 24.12 -13.15 9.96
N VAL A 159 24.02 -12.67 11.20
CA VAL A 159 24.95 -11.69 11.79
C VAL A 159 26.35 -12.33 11.99
N VAL A 160 26.51 -13.63 11.72
CA VAL A 160 27.77 -14.40 11.82
C VAL A 160 27.89 -15.33 10.62
N HIS A 161 28.99 -15.25 9.86
CA HIS A 161 29.26 -16.21 8.79
C HIS A 161 29.71 -17.56 9.39
N ILE A 162 29.15 -18.68 8.91
CA ILE A 162 29.43 -20.03 9.41
C ILE A 162 30.28 -20.79 8.38
N PHE A 163 31.39 -21.39 8.81
CA PHE A 163 32.31 -22.16 7.97
C PHE A 163 32.61 -23.52 8.61
N ALA A 164 32.91 -24.53 7.78
CA ALA A 164 33.56 -25.74 8.26
C ALA A 164 35.03 -25.45 8.63
N ALA A 165 35.60 -26.21 9.57
CA ALA A 165 37.00 -26.06 9.96
C ALA A 165 37.96 -26.12 8.76
N GLY A 166 38.81 -25.09 8.63
CA GLY A 166 39.81 -24.98 7.56
C GLY A 166 39.28 -24.45 6.22
N THR A 167 37.99 -24.11 6.13
CA THR A 167 37.36 -23.56 4.92
C THR A 167 37.05 -22.07 5.02
N GLU A 168 37.44 -21.43 6.12
CA GLU A 168 37.25 -19.99 6.31
C GLU A 168 37.99 -19.20 5.22
N ALA A 169 37.42 -18.07 4.80
CA ALA A 169 38.12 -17.16 3.88
C ALA A 169 39.46 -16.71 4.47
N THR A 170 40.46 -16.48 3.63
CA THR A 170 41.77 -15.97 4.07
C THR A 170 41.62 -14.67 4.85
N CYS A 171 42.14 -14.61 6.09
CA CYS A 171 42.16 -13.36 6.85
C CYS A 171 43.10 -12.35 6.18
N ASN A 172 42.55 -11.24 5.69
CA ASN A 172 43.28 -10.16 5.03
C ASN A 172 42.60 -8.80 5.28
N SER A 173 43.02 -7.74 4.59
CA SER A 173 42.46 -6.39 4.74
C SER A 173 40.96 -6.30 4.45
N SER A 174 40.45 -7.10 3.51
CA SER A 174 39.04 -7.07 3.09
C SER A 174 38.12 -7.84 4.02
N THR A 175 38.66 -8.76 4.81
CA THR A 175 37.90 -9.58 5.78
C THR A 175 38.18 -9.19 7.24
N ARG A 176 38.93 -8.10 7.46
CA ARG A 176 39.31 -7.63 8.80
C ARG A 176 38.06 -7.26 9.61
N GLY A 177 38.00 -7.71 10.86
CA GLY A 177 36.88 -7.48 11.77
C GLY A 177 35.71 -8.44 11.56
N TYR A 178 35.78 -9.34 10.57
CA TYR A 178 34.76 -10.38 10.42
C TYR A 178 34.81 -11.31 11.62
N VAL A 179 33.64 -11.67 12.12
CA VAL A 179 33.44 -12.70 13.14
C VAL A 179 32.79 -13.89 12.46
N VAL A 180 33.42 -15.05 12.61
CA VAL A 180 32.99 -16.28 11.97
C VAL A 180 32.81 -17.38 13.02
N MET A 181 31.80 -18.22 12.83
CA MET A 181 31.66 -19.47 13.56
C MET A 181 32.27 -20.59 12.73
N VAL A 182 33.18 -21.34 13.34
CA VAL A 182 33.88 -22.47 12.73
C VAL A 182 33.34 -23.74 13.34
N GLN A 183 32.75 -24.59 12.50
CA GLN A 183 32.16 -25.85 12.93
C GLN A 183 33.23 -26.90 13.20
N GLY A 184 33.23 -27.44 14.42
CA GLY A 184 34.02 -28.61 14.78
C GLY A 184 33.50 -29.88 14.09
N GLY A 185 34.38 -30.85 13.86
CA GLY A 185 33.97 -32.21 13.49
C GLY A 185 33.22 -32.91 14.64
N ALA A 186 32.75 -34.14 14.40
CA ALA A 186 32.10 -34.92 15.46
C ALA A 186 33.03 -35.08 16.68
N GLY A 187 32.56 -34.64 17.85
CA GLY A 187 33.34 -34.67 19.10
C GLY A 187 34.32 -33.50 19.28
N VAL A 188 34.32 -32.51 18.39
CA VAL A 188 35.14 -31.28 18.48
C VAL A 188 34.22 -30.08 18.66
N ALA A 189 34.58 -29.15 19.54
CA ALA A 189 33.81 -27.94 19.79
C ALA A 189 33.84 -26.97 18.60
N ASP A 190 32.76 -26.21 18.44
CA ASP A 190 32.72 -25.06 17.53
C ASP A 190 33.50 -23.88 18.13
N THR A 191 34.05 -23.02 17.27
CA THR A 191 34.87 -21.87 17.68
C THR A 191 34.38 -20.58 17.02
N LEU A 192 34.22 -19.49 17.78
CA LEU A 192 34.13 -18.16 17.16
C LEU A 192 35.52 -17.59 16.96
N ARG A 193 35.80 -17.10 15.75
CA ARG A 193 37.07 -16.46 15.40
C ARG A 193 36.83 -15.06 14.86
N VAL A 194 37.79 -14.17 15.11
CA VAL A 194 37.83 -12.83 14.53
C VAL A 194 39.09 -12.67 13.67
N CYS A 195 38.95 -12.08 12.48
CA CYS A 195 40.09 -11.72 11.66
C CYS A 195 40.67 -10.39 12.14
N ARG A 196 41.89 -10.42 12.68
CA ARG A 196 42.59 -9.22 13.16
C ARG A 196 43.91 -9.02 12.43
N LYS A 197 44.40 -7.79 12.47
CA LYS A 197 45.76 -7.40 12.08
C LYS A 197 46.57 -7.15 13.35
N ASP A 198 47.77 -7.70 13.45
CA ASP A 198 48.65 -7.49 14.62
C ASP A 198 49.60 -6.30 14.43
N ALA A 199 50.45 -6.06 15.44
CA ALA A 199 51.41 -4.95 15.42
C ALA A 199 52.57 -5.14 14.42
N ALA A 200 52.76 -6.36 13.89
CA ALA A 200 53.71 -6.66 12.83
C ALA A 200 53.07 -6.61 11.44
N ASP A 201 51.86 -6.04 11.34
CA ASP A 201 51.03 -5.96 10.15
C ASP A 201 50.56 -7.31 9.58
N ALA A 202 50.66 -8.41 10.34
CA ALA A 202 50.20 -9.72 9.93
C ALA A 202 48.70 -9.90 10.20
N TYR A 203 48.00 -10.56 9.27
CA TYR A 203 46.58 -10.87 9.39
C TYR A 203 46.40 -12.33 9.81
N ALA A 204 45.61 -12.56 10.85
CA ALA A 204 45.33 -13.91 11.34
C ALA A 204 43.94 -14.03 11.96
N TRP A 205 43.34 -15.22 11.77
CA TRP A 205 42.13 -15.63 12.47
C TRP A 205 42.46 -16.02 13.91
N THR A 206 41.95 -15.26 14.87
CA THR A 206 42.14 -15.49 16.31
C THR A 206 40.86 -16.05 16.92
N ALA A 207 40.96 -17.19 17.61
CA ALA A 207 39.85 -17.76 18.37
C ALA A 207 39.49 -16.86 19.57
N LEU A 208 38.20 -16.71 19.84
CA LEU A 208 37.67 -15.96 20.96
C LEU A 208 37.30 -16.84 22.16
N TYR A 209 37.16 -18.16 21.93
CA TYR A 209 36.98 -19.20 22.94
C TYR A 209 37.23 -20.58 22.35
#